data_AF-A0A970XNT1-F1
#
_entry.id   AF-A0A970XNT1-F1
#
_cell.length_a   1.000
_cell.length_b   1.000
_cell.length_c   1.000
_cell.angle_alpha   90.00
_cell.angle_beta   90.00
_cell.angle_gamma   90.00
#
_symmetry.space_group_name_H-M   'P 1'
#
loop_
_entity.id
_entity.type
_entity.pdbx_description
1 polymer ?
#
loop_
_entity_poly.entity_id
_entity_poly.type
_entity_poly.pdbx_seq_one_letter_code
_entity_poly.pdbx_strand_id
1 'polypeptide(L)'
;DFVYNTIPNMILTKDVLTHANPDILIIDLATQPGGTDFEAANQLGLKAILAPGLPGKVAPVYAGKILAQVIPRLIINELSKSDRSMLFG
;
A
#
# COMPACT_ATOMS: atom_id res chain seq x y z
N ASP A 1 -21.05 -2.65 5.06
CA ASP A 1 -19.82 -3.43 5.32
C ASP A 1 -18.64 -2.90 4.54
N PHE A 2 -17.42 -3.36 4.86
CA PHE A 2 -16.18 -2.87 4.26
C PHE A 2 -15.28 -4.02 3.80
N VAL A 3 -14.58 -3.81 2.68
CA VAL A 3 -13.49 -4.67 2.20
C VAL A 3 -12.22 -3.84 2.11
N TYR A 4 -11.13 -4.34 2.69
CA TYR A 4 -9.81 -3.74 2.57
C TYR A 4 -8.92 -4.66 1.74
N ASN A 5 -8.58 -4.24 0.51
CA ASN A 5 -7.62 -4.99 -0.31
C ASN A 5 -6.19 -4.53 0.00
N THR A 6 -5.27 -5.48 0.21
CA THR A 6 -3.83 -5.21 0.33
C THR A 6 -3.01 -5.98 -0.71
N ILE A 7 -3.65 -6.79 -1.56
CA ILE A 7 -2.99 -7.63 -2.55
C ILE A 7 -2.68 -6.76 -3.78
N PRO A 8 -1.41 -6.66 -4.23
CA PRO A 8 -0.99 -5.80 -5.35
C PRO A 8 -1.23 -6.44 -6.72
N ASN A 9 -2.27 -7.27 -6.83
CA ASN A 9 -2.68 -7.96 -8.04
C ASN A 9 -4.20 -7.90 -8.15
N MET A 10 -4.71 -7.87 -9.39
CA MET A 10 -6.15 -7.86 -9.67
C MET A 10 -6.84 -9.12 -9.13
N ILE A 11 -7.52 -9.00 -7.99
CA ILE A 11 -8.24 -10.10 -7.31
C ILE A 11 -9.72 -9.81 -7.13
N LEU A 12 -10.11 -8.54 -6.99
CA LEU A 12 -11.51 -8.12 -7.02
C LEU A 12 -11.87 -7.81 -8.47
N THR A 13 -11.90 -8.87 -9.29
CA THR A 13 -12.29 -8.83 -10.69
C THR A 13 -13.78 -8.56 -10.83
N LYS A 14 -14.23 -8.21 -12.04
CA LYS A 14 -15.66 -8.10 -12.36
C LYS A 14 -16.50 -9.29 -11.86
N ASP A 15 -16.04 -10.52 -12.10
CA ASP A 15 -16.76 -11.73 -11.69
C ASP A 15 -16.88 -11.88 -10.17
N VAL A 16 -15.91 -11.39 -9.40
CA VAL A 16 -16.00 -11.35 -7.93
C VAL A 16 -16.97 -10.24 -7.50
N LEU A 17 -16.87 -9.07 -8.13
CA LEU A 17 -17.66 -7.89 -7.79
C LEU A 17 -19.17 -8.06 -8.06
N THR A 18 -19.58 -8.86 -9.05
CA THR A 18 -21.00 -9.11 -9.34
C THR A 18 -21.74 -9.82 -8.19
N HIS A 19 -21.00 -10.48 -7.29
CA HIS A 19 -21.55 -11.17 -6.12
C HIS A 19 -21.51 -10.31 -4.86
N ALA A 20 -20.97 -9.09 -4.94
CA ALA A 20 -20.82 -8.20 -3.79
C ALA A 20 -22.17 -7.61 -3.35
N ASN A 21 -22.30 -7.36 -2.04
CA ASN A 21 -23.40 -6.56 -1.51
C ASN A 21 -23.34 -5.14 -2.11
N PRO A 22 -24.44 -4.60 -2.68
CA PRO A 22 -24.46 -3.24 -3.24
C PRO A 22 -24.03 -2.13 -2.27
N ASP A 23 -24.24 -2.31 -0.96
CA ASP A 23 -23.90 -1.32 0.06
C ASP A 23 -22.45 -1.44 0.59
N ILE A 24 -21.60 -2.24 -0.07
CA ILE A 24 -20.22 -2.45 0.35
C ILE A 24 -19.32 -1.25 -0.02
N LEU A 25 -18.40 -0.89 0.87
CA LEU A 25 -17.28 0.00 0.54
C LEU A 25 -15.99 -0.80 0.38
N ILE A 26 -15.37 -0.70 -0.79
CA ILE A 26 -14.06 -1.30 -1.08
C ILE A 26 -12.98 -0.21 -0.93
N ILE A 27 -11.99 -0.51 -0.09
CA ILE A 27 -10.81 0.33 0.15
C ILE A 27 -9.58 -0.45 -0.27
N ASP A 28 -8.99 -0.06 -1.39
CA ASP A 28 -7.79 -0.70 -1.92
C ASP A 28 -6.54 0.03 -1.43
N LEU A 29 -5.79 -0.62 -0.56
CA LEU A 29 -4.55 -0.12 0.04
C LEU A 29 -3.31 -0.54 -0.77
N ALA A 30 -3.47 -1.41 -1.76
CA ALA A 30 -2.36 -1.88 -2.57
C ALA A 30 -1.78 -0.74 -3.43
N THR A 31 -0.49 -0.85 -3.76
CA THR A 31 0.16 0.10 -4.66
C THR A 31 -0.52 0.06 -6.04
N GLN A 32 -0.56 1.21 -6.72
CA GLN A 32 -1.11 1.34 -8.07
C GLN A 32 -0.58 0.22 -9.01
N PRO A 33 -1.43 -0.41 -9.84
CA PRO A 33 -2.84 -0.08 -10.12
C PRO A 33 -3.87 -0.52 -9.05
N GLY A 34 -3.44 -1.17 -7.97
CA GLY A 34 -4.33 -1.79 -6.99
C GLY A 34 -4.62 -3.26 -7.33
N GLY A 35 -5.60 -3.83 -6.64
CA GLY A 35 -6.11 -5.18 -6.88
C GLY A 35 -7.62 -5.23 -7.16
N THR A 36 -8.23 -4.07 -7.40
CA THR A 36 -9.66 -3.92 -7.68
C THR A 36 -9.90 -3.49 -9.13
N ASP A 37 -10.86 -4.12 -9.78
CA ASP A 37 -11.38 -3.66 -11.06
C ASP A 37 -12.30 -2.45 -10.81
N PHE A 38 -11.69 -1.26 -10.69
CA PHE A 38 -12.41 -0.02 -10.38
C PHE A 38 -13.41 0.36 -11.47
N GLU A 39 -13.14 0.00 -12.73
CA GLU A 39 -14.07 0.26 -13.83
C GLU A 39 -15.30 -0.62 -13.69
N ALA A 40 -15.13 -1.92 -13.44
CA ALA A 40 -16.25 -2.82 -13.19
C ALA A 40 -17.02 -2.44 -11.92
N ALA A 41 -16.33 -2.05 -10.84
CA ALA A 41 -16.98 -1.58 -9.62
C ALA A 41 -17.88 -0.37 -9.91
N ASN A 42 -17.40 0.61 -10.68
CA ASN A 42 -18.18 1.77 -11.08
C ASN A 42 -19.38 1.40 -11.95
N GLN A 43 -19.22 0.48 -12.91
CA GLN A 43 -20.32 -0.02 -13.75
C GLN A 43 -21.40 -0.75 -12.93
N LEU A 44 -21.01 -1.44 -11.85
CA LEU A 44 -21.92 -2.14 -10.93
C LEU A 44 -22.52 -1.23 -9.84
N GLY A 45 -22.14 0.06 -9.80
CA GLY A 45 -22.59 1.00 -8.78
C GLY A 45 -21.95 0.80 -7.40
N LEU A 46 -20.88 0.01 -7.32
CA LEU A 46 -20.15 -0.26 -6.08
C LEU A 46 -19.19 0.89 -5.76
N LYS A 47 -19.10 1.25 -4.48
CA LYS A 47 -18.16 2.26 -4.04
C LYS A 47 -16.78 1.62 -3.81
N ALA A 48 -15.83 1.92 -4.68
CA ALA A 48 -14.43 1.48 -4.56
C ALA A 48 -13.47 2.67 -4.59
N ILE A 49 -12.51 2.71 -3.66
CA ILE A 49 -11.49 3.76 -3.58
C ILE A 49 -10.08 3.16 -3.55
N LEU A 50 -9.16 3.72 -4.33
CA LEU A 50 -7.73 3.47 -4.19
C LEU A 50 -7.15 4.44 -3.17
N ALA A 51 -6.53 3.93 -2.11
CA ALA A 51 -6.05 4.71 -0.97
C ALA A 51 -4.54 4.51 -0.72
N PRO A 52 -3.67 4.95 -1.65
CA PRO A 52 -2.23 4.79 -1.50
C PRO A 52 -1.67 5.84 -0.54
N GLY A 53 -0.62 5.47 0.19
CA GLY A 53 0.14 6.40 1.03
C GLY A 53 -0.63 6.95 2.23
N LEU A 54 -1.62 6.22 2.75
CA LEU A 54 -2.40 6.65 3.92
C LEU A 54 -1.55 7.15 5.09
N PRO A 55 -0.46 6.49 5.52
CA PRO A 55 0.36 6.98 6.64
C PRO A 55 0.86 8.42 6.43
N GLY A 56 1.31 8.76 5.22
CA GLY A 56 1.79 10.11 4.90
C GLY A 56 0.66 11.14 4.78
N LYS A 57 -0.55 10.72 4.41
CA LYS A 57 -1.72 11.61 4.28
C LYS A 57 -2.41 11.88 5.61
N VAL A 58 -2.56 10.87 6.46
CA VAL A 58 -3.37 10.94 7.69
C VAL A 58 -2.55 11.15 8.95
N ALA A 59 -1.28 10.71 8.96
CA ALA A 59 -0.39 10.83 10.11
C ALA A 59 1.05 11.22 9.71
N PRO A 60 1.24 12.32 8.95
CA PRO A 60 2.53 12.69 8.36
C PRO A 60 3.66 12.82 9.38
N VAL A 61 3.40 13.41 10.55
CA VAL A 61 4.40 13.56 11.62
C VAL A 61 4.82 12.20 12.17
N TYR A 62 3.89 11.26 12.33
CA TYR A 62 4.21 9.93 12.83
C TYR A 62 4.94 9.09 11.79
N ALA A 63 4.50 9.13 10.52
CA ALA A 63 5.19 8.51 9.41
C ALA A 63 6.63 9.04 9.28
N GLY A 64 6.81 10.36 9.38
CA GLY A 64 8.13 11.00 9.38
C GLY A 64 9.02 10.55 10.54
N LYS A 65 8.47 10.41 11.75
CA LYS A 65 9.22 9.89 12.91
C LYS A 65 9.71 8.45 12.71
N ILE A 66 8.88 7.57 12.14
CA ILE A 66 9.29 6.19 11.80
C ILE A 66 10.47 6.23 10.81
N LEU A 67 10.37 7.03 9.76
CA LEU A 67 11.45 7.18 8.78
C LEU A 67 12.73 7.73 9.43
N ALA A 68 12.62 8.76 10.28
CA ALA A 68 13.75 9.35 10.98
C ALA A 68 14.45 8.38 11.95
N GLN A 69 13.74 7.38 12.48
CA GLN A 69 14.32 6.34 13.32
C GLN A 69 15.05 5.26 12.51
N VAL A 70 14.53 4.91 11.33
CA VAL A 70 15.04 3.77 10.55
C VAL A 70 16.13 4.19 9.56
N ILE A 71 15.92 5.26 8.80
CA ILE A 71 16.80 5.63 7.68
C ILE A 71 18.24 5.94 8.11
N PRO A 72 18.50 6.77 9.15
CA PRO A 72 19.88 7.02 9.59
C PRO A 72 20.60 5.75 10.02
N ARG A 73 19.90 4.82 10.69
CA ARG A 73 20.46 3.53 11.11
C ARG A 73 20.85 2.67 9.90
N LEU A 74 20.00 2.62 8.87
CA LEU A 74 20.32 1.89 7.64
C LEU A 74 21.56 2.49 6.95
N ILE A 75 21.65 3.82 6.85
CA ILE A 75 22.80 4.51 6.25
C ILE A 75 24.10 4.17 7.00
N ILE A 76 24.10 4.29 8.34
CA ILE A 76 25.28 3.98 9.16
C ILE A 76 25.71 2.51 8.97
N ASN A 77 24.76 1.58 8.92
CA ASN A 77 25.04 0.16 8.72
C ASN A 77 25.73 -0.12 7.37
N GLU A 78 25.28 0.51 6.29
CA GLU A 78 25.88 0.29 4.96
C GLU A 78 27.27 0.92 4.82
N LEU A 79 27.49 2.11 5.40
CA LEU A 79 28.81 2.73 5.44
C LEU A 79 29.81 1.88 6.24
N SER A 80 29.38 1.36 7.39
CA SER A 80 30.22 0.51 8.24
C SER A 80 30.62 -0.82 7.57
N LYS A 81 29.77 -1.38 6.69
CA LYS A 81 30.11 -2.57 5.88
C LYS A 81 31.14 -2.25 4.82
N SER A 82 31.00 -1.10 4.17
CA SER A 82 31.92 -0.62 3.13
C SER A 82 33.33 -0.44 3.71
N ASP A 83 33.43 0.19 4.88
CA ASP A 83 34.70 0.35 5.60
C ASP A 83 35.35 -0.99 5.98
N ARG A 84 34.57 -1.96 6.46
CA ARG A 84 35.09 -3.32 6.73
C ARG A 84 35.57 -4.03 5.47
N SER A 85 34.86 -3.89 4.35
CA SER A 85 35.29 -4.50 3.09
C SER A 85 36.60 -3.89 2.56
N MET A 86 36.85 -2.60 2.82
CA MET A 86 38.12 -1.95 2.50
C MET A 86 39.26 -2.30 3.47
N LEU A 87 38.94 -2.67 4.72
CA LEU A 87 39.93 -3.02 5.73
C LEU A 87 40.35 -4.50 5.70
N PHE A 88 39.52 -5.39 5.14
CA PHE A 88 39.73 -6.84 5.16
C PHE A 88 39.68 -7.51 3.77
N GLY A 89 39.59 -6.73 2.70
CA GLY A 89 39.78 -7.17 1.30
C GLY A 89 41.17 -6.79 0.82
#